data_AF-A0A949HXZ5-F1
#
_entry.id   AF-A0A949HXZ5-F1
#
_cell.length_a   1.000
_cell.length_b   1.000
_cell.length_c   1.000
_cell.angle_alpha   90.00
_cell.angle_beta   90.00
_cell.angle_gamma   90.00
#
_symmetry.space_group_name_H-M   'P 1'
#
loop_
_entity.id
_entity.type
_entity.pdbx_description
1 polymer ?
#
loop_
_entity_poly.entity_id
_entity_poly.type
_entity_poly.pdbx_seq_one_letter_code
_entity_poly.pdbx_strand_id
1 'polypeptide(L)'
;MKAELLPEPELQFGAGTHVDIRFGLKNCGPITFDDPTAPREIRLGFVGTPATIQGVKDWLGASRKGIPAKESRKPNLFPAFLGFGPDSCFHCEWISTPKLERPIAPREINALIQNCPRNEIAAKAVELFISECHYLTENTNADVIVCAPPQELFLCLDGSLIDEQDEEA
;
A
#
# COMPACT_ATOMS: atom_id res chain seq x y z
N MET A 1 44.55 -6.23 -14.01
CA MET A 1 43.18 -5.67 -13.97
C MET A 1 43.19 -4.56 -12.91
N LYS A 2 42.95 -3.30 -13.27
CA LYS A 2 42.82 -2.19 -12.31
C LYS A 2 41.34 -2.02 -12.02
N ALA A 3 40.94 -2.29 -10.78
CA ALA A 3 39.61 -1.94 -10.30
C ALA A 3 39.70 -0.57 -9.61
N GLU A 4 38.80 0.33 -9.98
CA GLU A 4 38.62 1.63 -9.32
C GLU A 4 37.36 1.55 -8.48
N LEU A 5 37.48 1.84 -7.18
CA LEU A 5 36.35 1.92 -6.28
C LEU A 5 35.86 3.37 -6.27
N LEU A 6 34.68 3.59 -6.82
CA LEU A 6 34.01 4.87 -6.73
C LEU A 6 33.37 5.00 -5.33
N PRO A 7 33.45 6.18 -4.68
CA PRO A 7 32.73 6.41 -3.44
C PRO A 7 31.22 6.33 -3.68
N GLU A 8 30.47 5.83 -2.71
CA GLU A 8 29.01 5.88 -2.76
C GLU A 8 28.55 7.35 -2.78
N PRO A 9 27.61 7.72 -3.65
CA PRO A 9 27.13 9.09 -3.75
C PRO A 9 26.23 9.45 -2.57
N GLU A 10 26.29 10.71 -2.17
CA GLU A 10 25.33 11.30 -1.24
C GLU A 10 23.97 11.45 -1.93
N LEU A 11 22.89 11.12 -1.21
CA LEU A 11 21.52 11.34 -1.65
C LEU A 11 20.96 12.61 -1.00
N GLN A 12 20.18 13.39 -1.76
CA GLN A 12 19.54 14.60 -1.26
C GLN A 12 18.19 14.31 -0.59
N PHE A 13 17.98 14.92 0.56
CA PHE A 13 16.75 14.90 1.36
C PHE A 13 16.31 16.34 1.67
N GLY A 14 15.20 16.50 2.40
CA GLY A 14 14.63 17.83 2.64
C GLY A 14 15.57 18.75 3.42
N ALA A 15 16.07 18.27 4.56
CA ALA A 15 16.93 19.06 5.44
C ALA A 15 18.44 18.74 5.32
N GLY A 16 18.87 17.93 4.34
CA GLY A 16 20.28 17.55 4.23
C GLY A 16 20.56 16.43 3.23
N THR A 17 21.75 15.84 3.30
CA THR A 17 22.14 14.68 2.49
C THR A 17 22.53 13.50 3.38
N HIS A 18 22.42 12.30 2.83
CA HIS A 18 22.95 11.10 3.45
C HIS A 18 23.20 10.00 2.42
N VAL A 19 24.25 9.20 2.59
CA VAL A 19 24.54 8.04 1.71
C VAL A 19 23.51 6.91 1.84
N ASP A 20 23.04 6.61 3.06
CA ASP A 20 22.00 5.60 3.33
C ASP A 20 20.59 6.23 3.40
N ILE A 21 19.66 5.68 2.61
CA ILE A 21 18.28 6.16 2.47
C ILE A 21 17.51 6.17 3.78
N ARG A 22 17.69 5.15 4.63
CA ARG A 22 16.91 4.98 5.86
C ARG A 22 17.28 6.05 6.88
N PHE A 23 18.58 6.30 7.02
CA PHE A 23 19.09 7.36 7.89
C PHE A 23 18.80 8.75 7.32
N GLY A 24 18.95 8.94 6.01
CA GLY A 24 18.60 10.18 5.33
C GLY A 24 17.13 10.54 5.54
N LEU A 25 16.21 9.61 5.27
CA LEU A 25 14.79 9.84 5.48
C LEU A 25 14.45 10.07 6.96
N LYS A 26 15.06 9.33 7.88
CA LYS A 26 14.85 9.49 9.33
C LYS A 26 15.27 10.85 9.84
N ASN A 27 16.48 11.28 9.47
CA ASN A 27 17.14 12.42 10.08
C ASN A 27 16.90 13.72 9.29
N CYS A 28 16.70 13.62 7.99
CA CYS A 28 16.57 14.76 7.07
C CYS A 28 15.18 14.86 6.42
N GLY A 29 14.29 13.90 6.65
CA GLY A 29 12.93 13.89 6.09
C GLY A 29 12.90 13.63 4.57
N PRO A 30 11.70 13.53 3.98
CA PRO A 30 11.56 13.50 2.53
C PRO A 30 12.03 14.80 1.89
N ILE A 31 12.32 14.80 0.60
CA ILE A 31 12.79 15.98 -0.14
C ILE A 31 11.83 17.19 -0.02
N THR A 32 10.54 16.93 0.18
CA THR A 32 9.48 17.93 0.34
C THR A 32 9.26 18.36 1.79
N PHE A 33 10.15 18.02 2.73
CA PHE A 33 9.98 18.30 4.16
C PHE A 33 9.70 19.79 4.46
N ASP A 34 10.47 20.70 3.86
CA ASP A 34 10.34 22.14 4.00
C ASP A 34 9.40 22.78 2.96
N ASP A 35 8.77 21.98 2.11
CA ASP A 35 7.84 22.48 1.09
C ASP A 35 6.48 22.80 1.73
N PRO A 36 6.02 24.08 1.73
CA PRO A 36 4.71 24.45 2.28
C PRO A 36 3.53 23.80 1.55
N THR A 37 3.75 23.29 0.32
CA THR A 37 2.76 22.60 -0.49
C THR A 37 2.72 21.09 -0.24
N ALA A 38 3.66 20.56 0.57
CA ALA A 38 3.67 19.14 0.91
C ALA A 38 2.37 18.73 1.62
N PRO A 39 1.75 17.62 1.21
CA PRO A 39 0.49 17.18 1.82
C PRO A 39 0.71 16.80 3.28
N ARG A 40 -0.08 17.41 4.17
CA ARG A 40 -0.13 17.06 5.60
C ARG A 40 -1.18 16.01 5.90
N GLU A 41 -2.13 15.84 4.99
CA GLU A 41 -3.19 14.85 5.07
C GLU A 41 -3.39 14.17 3.71
N ILE A 42 -3.68 12.87 3.72
CA ILE A 42 -4.04 12.06 2.54
C ILE A 42 -5.40 11.42 2.81
N ARG A 43 -6.41 11.78 2.03
CA ARG A 43 -7.76 11.20 2.10
C ARG A 43 -7.75 9.85 1.38
N LEU A 44 -7.85 8.77 2.14
CA LEU A 44 -7.93 7.42 1.60
C LEU A 44 -9.38 7.01 1.37
N GLY A 45 -9.68 6.69 0.11
CA GLY A 45 -10.89 5.99 -0.29
C GLY A 45 -10.67 4.48 -0.28
N PHE A 46 -11.70 3.71 0.09
CA PHE A 46 -11.63 2.26 0.14
C PHE A 46 -12.75 1.63 -0.69
N VAL A 47 -12.40 0.63 -1.50
CA VAL A 47 -13.34 -0.18 -2.27
C VAL A 47 -13.08 -1.65 -1.97
N GLY A 48 -14.11 -2.40 -1.59
CA GLY A 48 -13.97 -3.83 -1.25
C GLY A 48 -15.13 -4.31 -0.40
N THR A 49 -15.07 -5.53 0.10
CA THR A 49 -16.07 -5.99 1.09
C THR A 49 -15.91 -5.26 2.43
N PRO A 50 -16.95 -5.18 3.27
CA PRO A 50 -16.82 -4.58 4.61
C PRO A 50 -15.67 -5.17 5.43
N ALA A 51 -15.47 -6.48 5.36
CA ALA A 51 -14.41 -7.18 6.09
C ALA A 51 -13.01 -6.78 5.58
N THR A 52 -12.82 -6.76 4.26
CA THR A 52 -11.54 -6.39 3.65
C THR A 52 -11.20 -4.91 3.82
N ILE A 53 -12.20 -4.02 3.75
CA ILE A 53 -12.00 -2.59 4.03
C ILE A 53 -11.50 -2.40 5.46
N GLN A 54 -12.16 -3.04 6.43
CA GLN A 54 -11.74 -2.99 7.83
C GLN A 54 -10.33 -3.59 8.02
N GLY A 55 -10.04 -4.73 7.40
CA GLY A 55 -8.73 -5.37 7.47
C GLY A 55 -7.59 -4.49 6.95
N VAL A 56 -7.81 -3.79 5.83
CA VAL A 56 -6.83 -2.83 5.30
C VAL A 56 -6.66 -1.64 6.24
N LYS A 57 -7.75 -1.09 6.80
CA LYS A 57 -7.67 0.02 7.77
C LYS A 57 -6.91 -0.38 9.03
N ASP A 58 -7.14 -1.58 9.54
CA ASP A 58 -6.43 -2.11 10.71
C ASP A 58 -4.94 -2.31 10.42
N TRP A 59 -4.61 -2.86 9.24
CA TRP A 59 -3.22 -3.04 8.80
C TRP A 59 -2.49 -1.70 8.59
N LEU A 60 -3.13 -0.72 7.96
CA LEU A 60 -2.59 0.64 7.84
C LEU A 60 -2.42 1.28 9.23
N GLY A 61 -3.39 1.06 10.13
CA GLY A 61 -3.33 1.50 11.52
C GLY A 61 -2.13 0.90 12.28
N ALA A 62 -1.87 -0.39 12.11
CA ALA A 62 -0.71 -1.06 12.71
C ALA A 62 0.61 -0.53 12.13
N SER A 63 0.65 -0.28 10.82
CA SER A 63 1.83 0.21 10.09
C SER A 63 2.29 1.59 10.56
N ARG A 64 1.40 2.38 11.19
CA ARG A 64 1.73 3.68 11.80
C ARG A 64 2.82 3.59 12.87
N LYS A 65 2.91 2.47 13.58
CA LYS A 65 3.85 2.30 14.70
C LYS A 65 5.31 2.13 14.24
N GLY A 66 5.52 1.74 12.99
CA GLY A 66 6.84 1.36 12.49
C GLY A 66 7.37 0.07 13.14
N ILE A 67 8.65 -0.20 12.92
CA ILE A 67 9.36 -1.37 13.48
C ILE A 67 10.59 -0.86 14.23
N PRO A 68 10.77 -1.18 15.53
CA PRO A 68 11.91 -0.71 16.29
C PRO A 68 13.23 -1.30 15.78
N ALA A 69 14.32 -0.57 16.00
CA ALA A 69 15.66 -1.07 15.72
C ALA A 69 15.98 -2.31 16.57
N LYS A 70 16.87 -3.17 16.07
CA LYS A 70 17.40 -4.31 16.85
C LYS A 70 18.83 -4.02 17.27
N GLU A 71 19.20 -4.47 18.46
CA GLU A 71 20.59 -4.37 18.92
C GLU A 71 21.52 -5.18 17.99
N SER A 72 22.62 -4.54 17.59
CA SER A 72 23.64 -5.16 16.76
C SER A 72 24.96 -4.44 16.94
N ARG A 73 26.06 -5.20 16.85
CA ARG A 73 27.42 -4.64 16.78
C ARG A 73 27.67 -3.88 15.47
N LYS A 74 26.78 -4.04 14.48
CA LYS A 74 26.79 -3.33 13.20
C LYS A 74 25.63 -2.31 13.20
N PRO A 75 25.90 -1.01 13.40
CA PRO A 75 24.85 0.01 13.60
C PRO A 75 23.91 0.15 12.40
N ASN A 76 24.37 -0.17 11.19
CA ASN A 76 23.58 -0.03 9.95
C ASN A 76 22.79 -1.28 9.57
N LEU A 77 22.91 -2.37 10.35
CA LEU A 77 22.32 -3.66 9.99
C LEU A 77 20.82 -3.73 10.29
N PHE A 78 20.38 -3.20 11.43
CA PHE A 78 18.98 -3.24 11.87
C PHE A 78 18.47 -1.88 12.34
N PRO A 79 18.51 -0.84 11.49
CA PRO A 79 17.88 0.43 11.83
C PRO A 79 16.37 0.24 11.97
N ALA A 80 15.73 1.14 12.72
CA ALA A 80 14.28 1.18 12.85
C ALA A 80 13.63 1.46 11.49
N PHE A 81 12.51 0.79 11.21
CA PHE A 81 11.62 1.19 10.14
C PHE A 81 10.67 2.25 10.69
N LEU A 82 10.66 3.40 10.06
CA LEU A 82 9.89 4.54 10.52
C LEU A 82 8.41 4.26 10.29
N GLY A 83 7.60 4.55 11.30
CA GLY A 83 6.16 4.52 11.16
C GLY A 83 5.65 5.66 10.28
N PHE A 84 4.34 5.78 10.22
CA PHE A 84 3.65 6.82 9.47
C PHE A 84 2.73 7.63 10.37
N GLY A 85 2.78 8.95 10.25
CA GLY A 85 1.92 9.87 10.97
C GLY A 85 2.50 11.28 11.06
N PRO A 86 1.79 12.20 11.73
CA PRO A 86 2.22 13.59 11.94
C PRO A 86 3.57 13.71 12.64
N ASP A 87 3.85 12.79 13.55
CA ASP A 87 5.07 12.75 14.36
C ASP A 87 6.21 11.94 13.72
N SER A 88 5.96 11.29 12.58
CA SER A 88 6.99 10.58 11.83
C SER A 88 7.73 11.53 10.89
N CYS A 89 8.84 11.07 10.27
CA CYS A 89 9.61 11.87 9.30
C CYS A 89 8.79 12.37 8.10
N PHE A 90 7.63 11.77 7.84
CA PHE A 90 6.76 12.16 6.74
C PHE A 90 5.87 13.35 7.09
N HIS A 91 5.66 13.65 8.38
CA HIS A 91 4.80 14.75 8.86
C HIS A 91 3.45 14.84 8.13
N CYS A 92 2.87 13.67 7.90
CA CYS A 92 1.70 13.47 7.08
C CYS A 92 0.81 12.43 7.74
N GLU A 93 -0.50 12.68 7.68
CA GLU A 93 -1.53 11.80 8.22
C GLU A 93 -2.36 11.25 7.07
N TRP A 94 -2.88 10.03 7.19
CA TRP A 94 -3.96 9.57 6.34
C TRP A 94 -5.28 9.60 7.11
N ILE A 95 -6.32 10.07 6.44
CA ILE A 95 -7.67 10.14 6.97
C ILE A 95 -8.62 9.37 6.08
N SER A 96 -9.65 8.79 6.67
CA SER A 96 -10.77 8.22 5.93
C SER A 96 -12.06 8.43 6.69
N THR A 97 -13.15 8.57 5.96
CA THR A 97 -14.49 8.78 6.51
C THR A 97 -15.45 7.79 5.86
N PRO A 98 -16.60 7.47 6.47
CA PRO A 98 -17.57 6.56 5.86
C PRO A 98 -18.02 6.97 4.44
N LYS A 99 -17.92 8.26 4.08
CA LYS A 99 -18.22 8.74 2.72
C LYS A 99 -17.17 8.35 1.68
N LEU A 100 -15.95 8.07 2.13
CA LEU A 100 -14.83 7.62 1.31
C LEU A 100 -14.79 6.08 1.18
N GLU A 101 -15.78 5.37 1.73
CA GLU A 101 -15.85 3.91 1.68
C GLU A 101 -16.95 3.44 0.73
N ARG A 102 -16.62 2.48 -0.15
CA ARG A 102 -17.54 1.80 -1.06
C ARG A 102 -17.54 0.31 -0.76
N PRO A 103 -18.41 -0.12 0.16
CA PRO A 103 -18.55 -1.53 0.47
C PRO A 103 -19.28 -2.26 -0.66
N ILE A 104 -18.63 -3.25 -1.26
CA ILE A 104 -19.23 -4.22 -2.18
C ILE A 104 -19.83 -5.34 -1.34
N ALA A 105 -21.08 -5.72 -1.57
CA ALA A 105 -21.69 -6.77 -0.76
C ALA A 105 -21.02 -8.13 -1.06
N PRO A 106 -20.71 -8.96 -0.04
CA PRO A 106 -20.09 -10.28 -0.27
C PRO A 106 -20.87 -11.18 -1.24
N ARG A 107 -22.20 -11.05 -1.26
CA ARG A 107 -23.08 -11.76 -2.20
C ARG A 107 -22.79 -11.44 -3.67
N GLU A 108 -22.33 -10.22 -3.98
CA GLU A 108 -22.05 -9.78 -5.36
C GLU A 108 -20.76 -10.46 -5.85
N ILE A 109 -19.73 -10.50 -4.98
CA ILE A 109 -18.50 -11.24 -5.25
C ILE A 109 -18.79 -12.73 -5.41
N ASN A 110 -19.57 -13.34 -4.51
CA ASN A 110 -19.92 -14.76 -4.60
C ASN A 110 -20.73 -15.07 -5.87
N ALA A 111 -21.66 -14.20 -6.25
CA ALA A 111 -22.43 -14.35 -7.48
C ALA A 111 -21.52 -14.28 -8.71
N LEU A 112 -20.50 -13.43 -8.70
CA LEU A 112 -19.51 -13.33 -9.76
C LEU A 112 -18.70 -14.63 -9.88
N ILE A 113 -18.21 -15.15 -8.75
CA ILE A 113 -17.45 -16.41 -8.69
C ILE A 113 -18.28 -17.61 -9.17
N GLN A 114 -19.55 -17.68 -8.78
CA GLN A 114 -20.40 -18.85 -9.06
C GLN A 114 -21.06 -18.84 -10.45
N ASN A 115 -21.41 -17.66 -10.97
CA ASN A 115 -22.27 -17.57 -12.16
C ASN A 115 -21.52 -17.10 -13.42
N CYS A 116 -20.27 -16.68 -13.32
CA CYS A 116 -19.50 -16.23 -14.49
C CYS A 116 -18.53 -17.31 -14.99
N PRO A 117 -18.31 -17.40 -16.32
CA PRO A 117 -17.22 -18.19 -16.88
C PRO A 117 -15.87 -17.77 -16.28
N ARG A 118 -15.00 -18.73 -15.96
CA ARG A 118 -13.74 -18.48 -15.25
C ARG A 118 -12.85 -17.43 -15.91
N ASN A 119 -12.78 -17.45 -17.24
CA ASN A 119 -12.02 -16.49 -18.05
C ASN A 119 -12.60 -15.06 -18.03
N GLU A 120 -13.84 -14.87 -17.58
CA GLU A 120 -14.49 -13.56 -17.45
C GLU A 120 -14.47 -13.00 -16.03
N ILE A 121 -14.22 -13.85 -15.01
CA ILE A 121 -14.27 -13.46 -13.59
C ILE A 121 -13.36 -12.28 -13.30
N ALA A 122 -12.10 -12.31 -13.76
CA ALA A 122 -11.15 -11.23 -13.54
C ALA A 122 -11.64 -9.90 -14.14
N ALA A 123 -12.10 -9.93 -15.40
CA ALA A 123 -12.58 -8.74 -16.09
C ALA A 123 -13.80 -8.13 -15.38
N LYS A 124 -14.81 -8.95 -15.04
CA LYS A 124 -16.01 -8.48 -14.33
C LYS A 124 -15.70 -7.98 -12.92
N ALA A 125 -14.74 -8.59 -12.23
CA ALA A 125 -14.33 -8.12 -10.92
C ALA A 125 -13.63 -6.76 -11.02
N VAL A 126 -12.74 -6.58 -12.00
CA VAL A 126 -12.13 -5.27 -12.27
C VAL A 126 -13.20 -4.23 -12.61
N GLU A 127 -14.16 -4.55 -13.49
CA GLU A 127 -15.27 -3.65 -13.82
C GLU A 127 -16.08 -3.24 -12.58
N LEU A 128 -16.38 -4.18 -11.67
CA LEU A 128 -17.08 -3.92 -10.43
C LEU A 128 -16.29 -3.00 -9.49
N PHE A 129 -14.98 -3.20 -9.34
CA PHE A 129 -14.16 -2.33 -8.49
C PHE A 129 -13.99 -0.94 -9.12
N ILE A 130 -13.78 -0.88 -10.43
CA ILE A 130 -13.59 0.39 -11.15
C ILE A 130 -14.86 1.24 -11.12
N SER A 131 -16.06 0.64 -11.22
CA SER A 131 -17.31 1.40 -11.12
C SER A 131 -17.46 2.07 -9.74
N GLU A 132 -17.10 1.36 -8.66
CA GLU A 132 -17.08 1.91 -7.31
C GLU A 132 -15.97 2.94 -7.10
N CYS A 133 -14.80 2.76 -7.74
CA CYS A 133 -13.75 3.79 -7.77
C CYS A 133 -14.24 5.07 -8.47
N HIS A 134 -14.92 4.95 -9.61
CA HIS A 134 -15.50 6.09 -10.33
C HIS A 134 -16.46 6.88 -9.44
N TYR A 135 -17.33 6.17 -8.71
CA TYR A 135 -18.22 6.82 -7.74
C TYR A 135 -17.44 7.66 -6.72
N LEU A 136 -16.34 7.15 -6.15
CA LEU A 136 -15.51 7.92 -5.22
C LEU A 136 -14.89 9.14 -5.90
N THR A 137 -14.36 9.00 -7.12
CA THR A 137 -13.74 10.14 -7.83
C THR A 137 -14.73 11.24 -8.19
N GLU A 138 -16.00 10.89 -8.45
CA GLU A 138 -17.03 11.86 -8.86
C GLU A 138 -17.72 12.53 -7.66
N ASN A 139 -17.85 11.82 -6.54
CA ASN A 139 -18.69 12.25 -5.41
C ASN A 139 -17.88 12.65 -4.18
N THR A 140 -16.57 12.44 -4.18
CA THR A 140 -15.70 12.70 -3.03
C THR A 140 -14.40 13.39 -3.45
N ASN A 141 -13.56 13.71 -2.48
CA ASN A 141 -12.23 14.28 -2.65
C ASN A 141 -11.14 13.30 -2.21
N ALA A 142 -11.31 12.00 -2.47
CA ALA A 142 -10.27 11.00 -2.20
C ALA A 142 -8.97 11.36 -2.95
N ASP A 143 -7.85 11.38 -2.24
CA ASP A 143 -6.53 11.61 -2.83
C ASP A 143 -5.94 10.30 -3.38
N VAL A 144 -6.22 9.18 -2.69
CA VAL A 144 -5.79 7.83 -3.08
C VAL A 144 -6.95 6.88 -2.84
N ILE A 145 -7.19 5.96 -3.78
CA ILE A 145 -8.18 4.89 -3.64
C ILE A 145 -7.45 3.56 -3.48
N VAL A 146 -7.84 2.81 -2.45
CA VAL A 146 -7.30 1.48 -2.15
C VAL A 146 -8.37 0.44 -2.41
N CYS A 147 -8.10 -0.45 -3.36
CA CYS A 147 -8.93 -1.62 -3.63
C CYS A 147 -8.51 -2.76 -2.71
N ALA A 148 -9.47 -3.33 -1.98
CA ALA A 148 -9.31 -4.44 -1.06
C ALA A 148 -10.17 -5.64 -1.55
N PRO A 149 -9.79 -6.31 -2.64
CA PRO A 149 -10.46 -7.51 -3.09
C PRO A 149 -10.38 -8.65 -2.05
N PRO A 150 -11.49 -9.39 -1.83
CA PRO A 150 -11.51 -10.48 -0.87
C PRO A 150 -10.74 -11.70 -1.37
N GLN A 151 -10.21 -12.50 -0.43
CA GLN A 151 -9.31 -13.61 -0.73
C GLN A 151 -9.94 -14.68 -1.64
N GLU A 152 -11.25 -14.89 -1.51
CA GLU A 152 -12.02 -15.83 -2.32
C GLU A 152 -11.94 -15.51 -3.81
N LEU A 153 -11.81 -14.22 -4.18
CA LEU A 153 -11.61 -13.81 -5.56
C LEU A 153 -10.24 -14.27 -6.08
N PHE A 154 -9.17 -14.10 -5.29
CA PHE A 154 -7.84 -14.56 -5.65
C PHE A 154 -7.76 -16.07 -5.74
N LEU A 155 -8.33 -16.80 -4.77
CA LEU A 155 -8.35 -18.27 -4.79
C LEU A 155 -9.05 -18.82 -6.04
N CYS A 156 -10.11 -18.17 -6.49
CA CYS A 156 -10.80 -18.55 -7.73
C CYS A 156 -9.93 -18.33 -8.97
N LEU A 157 -9.17 -17.23 -9.01
CA LEU A 157 -8.30 -16.88 -10.12
C LEU A 157 -7.01 -17.71 -10.15
N ASP A 158 -6.43 -18.01 -8.99
CA ASP A 158 -5.14 -18.69 -8.85
C ASP A 158 -5.20 -20.21 -9.09
N GLY A 159 -6.39 -20.83 -9.02
CA GLY A 159 -6.54 -22.27 -9.22
C GLY A 159 -6.28 -22.78 -10.64
N SER A 160 -5.52 -22.06 -11.47
CA SER A 160 -4.88 -22.57 -12.70
C SER A 160 -3.37 -22.79 -12.51
N LEU A 161 -2.76 -22.31 -11.43
CA LEU A 161 -1.33 -22.52 -11.14
C LEU A 161 -1.05 -23.85 -10.43
N ILE A 162 -2.07 -24.54 -9.94
CA ILE A 162 -1.94 -25.78 -9.15
C ILE A 162 -2.25 -27.03 -9.99
N ASP A 163 -3.09 -26.91 -11.02
CA ASP A 163 -3.53 -28.07 -11.82
C ASP A 163 -2.59 -28.41 -13.00
N GLU A 164 -1.60 -27.57 -13.33
CA GLU A 164 -0.64 -27.82 -14.45
C GLU A 164 0.72 -28.38 -14.00
N GLN A 165 0.98 -28.57 -12.69
CA GLN A 165 2.27 -29.11 -12.20
C GLN A 165 2.22 -30.58 -11.73
N ASP A 166 1.05 -31.21 -11.67
CA ASP A 166 0.89 -32.59 -11.17
C ASP A 166 0.55 -33.65 -12.24
N GLU A 167 0.57 -33.32 -13.54
CA GLU A 167 0.35 -34.29 -14.64
C GLU A 167 1.62 -34.78 -15.36
N GLU A 168 2.83 -34.33 -14.96
CA GLU A 168 4.10 -34.90 -15.45
C GLU A 168 4.99 -35.40 -14.29
N ALA A 169 4.67 -36.57 -13.74
CA ALA A 169 5.57 -37.37 -12.91
C ALA A 169 5.39 -38.88 -13.14
#